data_AF-A0A955GVX5-F1
#
_entry.id   AF-A0A955GVX5-F1
#
_cell.length_a   1.000
_cell.length_b   1.000
_cell.length_c   1.000
_cell.angle_alpha   90.00
_cell.angle_beta   90.00
_cell.angle_gamma   90.00
#
_symmetry.space_group_name_H-M   'P 1'
#
loop_
_entity.id
_entity.type
_entity.pdbx_description
1 polymer ?
#
loop_
_entity_poly.entity_id
_entity_poly.type
_entity_poly.pdbx_seq_one_letter_code
_entity_poly.pdbx_strand_id
1 'polypeptide(L)' 'SGEAIDRAFLSDMIMHHMGAIMMARSVEPHIEHDEIKNLAANIIKTQSEEINEMRIMLRNL' A
#
# COMPACT_ATOMS: atom_id res chain seq x y z
N SER A 1 -21.57 1.51 14.22
CA SER A 1 -21.51 2.86 13.61
C SER A 1 -20.64 2.79 12.37
N GLY A 2 -20.64 3.81 11.50
CA GLY A 2 -19.72 3.89 10.37
C GLY A 2 -18.25 3.91 10.82
N GLU A 3 -17.94 4.63 11.89
CA GLU A 3 -16.57 4.79 12.39
C GLU A 3 -15.85 3.47 12.73
N ALA A 4 -16.55 2.50 13.31
CA ALA A 4 -15.96 1.18 13.60
C ALA A 4 -15.61 0.40 12.32
N ILE A 5 -16.43 0.56 11.27
CA ILE A 5 -16.20 -0.05 9.95
C ILE A 5 -15.02 0.67 9.28
N ASP A 6 -14.99 2.01 9.33
CA ASP A 6 -13.89 2.81 8.75
C ASP A 6 -12.55 2.47 9.40
N ARG A 7 -12.52 2.32 10.74
CA ARG A 7 -11.32 1.93 11.48
C ARG A 7 -10.81 0.54 11.07
N ALA A 8 -11.71 -0.43 10.92
CA ALA A 8 -11.36 -1.78 10.48
C ALA A 8 -10.81 -1.76 9.05
N PHE A 9 -11.52 -1.10 8.14
CA PHE A 9 -11.14 -0.99 6.73
C PHE A 9 -9.76 -0.35 6.56
N LEU A 10 -9.51 0.80 7.20
CA LEU A 10 -8.22 1.48 7.09
C LEU A 10 -7.07 0.65 7.70
N SER A 11 -7.32 -0.06 8.80
CA SER A 11 -6.30 -0.92 9.42
C SER A 11 -5.93 -2.09 8.52
N ASP A 12 -6.93 -2.73 7.90
CA ASP A 12 -6.72 -3.85 6.98
C ASP A 12 -6.02 -3.41 5.69
N MET A 13 -6.41 -2.25 5.13
CA MET A 13 -5.81 -1.73 3.90
C MET A 13 -4.36 -1.28 4.10
N ILE A 14 -4.00 -0.74 5.27
CA ILE A 14 -2.60 -0.48 5.59
C ILE A 14 -1.78 -1.78 5.54
N MET A 15 -2.27 -2.85 6.15
CA MET A 15 -1.57 -4.15 6.15
C MET A 15 -1.49 -4.76 4.75
N HIS A 16 -2.59 -4.69 3.98
CA HIS A 16 -2.63 -5.15 2.59
C HIS A 16 -1.59 -4.41 1.72
N HIS A 17 -1.51 -3.08 1.82
CA HIS A 17 -0.54 -2.28 1.08
C HIS A 17 0.91 -2.56 1.50
N MET A 18 1.17 -2.74 2.79
CA MET A 18 2.50 -3.14 3.26
C MET A 18 2.91 -4.48 2.62
N GLY A 19 2.00 -5.44 2.53
CA GLY A 19 2.24 -6.72 1.85
C GLY A 19 2.56 -6.55 0.36
N ALA A 20 1.80 -5.72 -0.36
CA ALA A 20 2.05 -5.45 -1.78
C ALA A 20 3.41 -4.75 -2.02
N ILE A 21 3.79 -3.80 -1.16
CA ILE A 21 5.11 -3.14 -1.22
C ILE A 21 6.23 -4.17 -0.97
N MET A 22 6.07 -5.05 0.01
CA MET A 22 7.04 -6.11 0.28
C MET A 22 7.22 -7.03 -0.93
N MET A 23 6.12 -7.46 -1.56
CA MET A 23 6.18 -8.28 -2.77
C MET A 23 6.86 -7.54 -3.92
N ALA A 24 6.47 -6.29 -4.19
CA ALA A 24 7.04 -5.47 -5.25
C ALA A 24 8.56 -5.30 -5.10
N ARG A 25 9.03 -4.99 -3.88
CA ARG A 25 10.47 -4.90 -3.58
C ARG A 25 11.19 -6.25 -3.71
N SER A 26 10.53 -7.34 -3.35
CA SER A 26 11.12 -8.68 -3.44
C SER A 26 11.33 -9.12 -4.89
N VAL A 27 10.45 -8.72 -5.81
CA VAL A 27 10.55 -9.11 -7.22
C VAL A 27 11.34 -8.13 -8.07
N GLU A 28 11.47 -6.86 -7.66
CA GLU A 28 12.15 -5.79 -8.40
C GLU A 28 13.52 -6.19 -9.01
N PRO A 29 14.42 -6.90 -8.30
CA PRO A 29 15.72 -7.31 -8.85
C PRO A 29 15.64 -8.39 -9.92
N HIS A 30 14.49 -9.06 -10.05
CA HIS A 30 14.26 -10.21 -10.93
C HIS A 30 13.39 -9.87 -12.14
N ILE A 31 12.95 -8.61 -12.28
CA ILE A 31 12.11 -8.19 -13.40
C ILE A 31 12.98 -7.87 -14.62
N GLU A 32 12.71 -8.55 -15.73
CA GLU A 32 13.37 -8.31 -17.02
C GLU A 32 12.60 -7.34 -17.94
N HIS A 33 11.28 -7.23 -17.76
CA HIS A 33 10.42 -6.39 -18.59
C HIS A 33 10.23 -4.99 -17.98
N ASP A 34 10.57 -3.95 -18.74
CA ASP A 34 10.50 -2.56 -18.28
C ASP A 34 9.09 -2.15 -17.84
N GLU A 35 8.04 -2.67 -18.48
CA GLU A 35 6.66 -2.38 -18.08
C GLU A 35 6.36 -2.90 -16.67
N ILE A 36 6.87 -4.08 -16.34
CA ILE A 36 6.68 -4.71 -15.04
C ILE A 36 7.55 -4.02 -13.98
N LYS A 37 8.73 -3.54 -14.36
CA LYS A 37 9.60 -2.76 -13.46
C LYS A 37 8.95 -1.43 -13.09
N ASN A 38 8.38 -0.75 -14.08
CA ASN A 38 7.62 0.49 -13.86
C ASN A 38 6.37 0.23 -13.01
N LEU A 39 5.67 -0.89 -13.21
CA LEU A 39 4.55 -1.28 -12.37
C LEU A 39 4.98 -1.49 -10.91
N ALA A 40 6.06 -2.23 -10.65
CA ALA A 40 6.56 -2.47 -9.30
C ALA A 40 6.97 -1.15 -8.61
N ALA A 41 7.67 -0.27 -9.32
CA ALA A 41 8.04 1.05 -8.82
C ALA A 41 6.81 1.91 -8.49
N ASN A 42 5.79 1.88 -9.35
CA ASN A 42 4.54 2.60 -9.11
C ASN A 42 3.78 2.05 -7.89
N ILE A 43 3.69 0.72 -7.74
CA ILE A 43 3.09 0.09 -6.55
C ILE A 43 3.80 0.56 -5.27
N ILE A 44 5.13 0.54 -5.26
CA ILE A 44 5.90 0.97 -4.09
C ILE A 44 5.61 2.44 -3.76
N LYS A 45 5.60 3.30 -4.77
CA LYS A 45 5.38 4.74 -4.59
C LYS A 45 3.96 5.02 -4.10
N THR A 46 2.94 4.64 -4.86
CA THR A 46 1.55 5.04 -4.59
C THR A 46 1.04 4.43 -3.30
N GLN A 47 1.34 3.14 -3.04
CA GLN A 47 0.84 2.49 -1.83
C GLN A 47 1.56 2.99 -0.56
N SER A 48 2.79 3.49 -0.69
CA SER A 48 3.46 4.18 0.43
C SER A 48 2.79 5.52 0.76
N GLU A 49 2.36 6.26 -0.27
CA GLU A 49 1.60 7.52 -0.12
C GLU A 49 0.22 7.22 0.52
N GLU A 50 -0.51 6.23 0.02
CA GLU A 50 -1.82 5.81 0.53
C GLU A 50 -1.75 5.33 1.99
N ILE A 51 -0.70 4.59 2.39
CA ILE A 51 -0.49 4.22 3.80
C ILE A 51 -0.39 5.47 4.69
N ASN A 52 0.31 6.52 4.24
CA ASN A 52 0.44 7.74 5.03
C ASN A 52 -0.90 8.46 5.16
N GLU A 53 -1.68 8.53 4.08
CA GLU A 53 -3.03 9.10 4.07
C GLU A 53 -3.97 8.33 5.01
N MET A 54 -4.02 6.99 4.91
CA MET A 54 -4.84 6.16 5.77
C MET A 54 -4.45 6.28 7.25
N ARG A 55 -3.15 6.42 7.56
CA ARG A 55 -2.69 6.70 8.93
C ARG A 55 -3.13 8.06 9.43
N ILE A 56 -3.23 9.07 8.57
CA ILE A 56 -3.78 10.39 8.92
C ILE A 56 -5.28 10.25 9.18
N MET A 57 -6.02 9.57 8.31
CA MET A 57 -7.45 9.33 8.48
C MET A 57 -7.74 8.59 9.79
N LEU A 58 -7.02 7.51 10.10
CA LEU A 58 -7.18 6.75 11.35
C LEU A 58 -6.94 7.58 12.62
N ARG A 59 -6.05 8.59 12.56
CA ARG A 59 -5.82 9.52 13.69
C ARG A 59 -6.94 10.55 13.84
N ASN A 60 -7.67 10.80 12.77
CA ASN A 60 -8.74 11.81 12.70
C ASN A 60 -10.15 11.18 12.77
N LEU A 61 -10.25 9.85 12.93
CA LEU A 61 -11.47 9.12 13.29
C LEU A 61 -11.70 9.21 14.81
#